data_AF-A0A1W0B769-F1
#
_entry.id   AF-A0A1W0B769-F1
#
_cell.length_a   1.000
_cell.length_b   1.000
_cell.length_c   1.000
_cell.angle_alpha   90.00
_cell.angle_beta   90.00
_cell.angle_gamma   90.00
#
_symmetry.space_group_name_H-M   'P 1'
#
loop_
_entity.id
_entity.type
_entity.pdbx_description
1 polymer ?
#
loop_
_entity_poly.entity_id
_entity_poly.type
_entity_poly.pdbx_seq_one_letter_code
_entity_poly.pdbx_strand_id
1 'polypeptide(L)'
;MRSYSELRSAVEDASVYTTTMETLKGIQAAGRLGIHVRSAISRALASHGIGHLPPDLPPNQDDEVRLYLLGTPIADVVSAVLSPSERGDATLRSVASSDAQEKLVQIRDIVCGSSADGI
;
A
#
# COMPACT_ATOMS: atom_id res chain seq x y z
N MET A 1 2.77 -12.09 -13.74
CA MET A 1 2.96 -12.54 -12.34
C MET A 1 2.85 -14.05 -12.28
N ARG A 2 3.83 -14.75 -11.71
CA ARG A 2 3.84 -16.22 -11.63
C ARG A 2 4.04 -16.77 -10.21
N SER A 3 4.51 -15.95 -9.27
CA SER A 3 4.80 -16.37 -7.90
C SER A 3 4.56 -15.25 -6.88
N TYR A 4 4.44 -15.62 -5.60
CA TYR A 4 4.36 -14.65 -4.51
C TYR A 4 5.65 -13.84 -4.31
N SER A 5 6.82 -14.41 -4.64
CA SER A 5 8.09 -13.69 -4.58
C SER A 5 8.16 -12.59 -5.64
N GLU A 6 7.77 -12.89 -6.89
CA GLU A 6 7.64 -11.87 -7.93
C GLU A 6 6.63 -10.79 -7.55
N LEU A 7 5.51 -11.20 -6.95
CA LEU A 7 4.48 -10.28 -6.49
C LEU A 7 5.03 -9.34 -5.41
N ARG A 8 5.79 -9.87 -4.45
CA ARG A 8 6.45 -9.07 -3.42
C ARG A 8 7.38 -8.02 -4.04
N SER A 9 8.22 -8.40 -5.00
CA SER A 9 9.13 -7.47 -5.68
C SER A 9 8.35 -6.37 -6.42
N ALA A 10 7.27 -6.71 -7.11
CA ALA A 10 6.43 -5.71 -7.78
C ALA A 10 5.78 -4.71 -6.80
N VAL A 11 5.39 -5.18 -5.60
CA VAL A 11 4.86 -4.31 -4.54
C VAL A 11 5.97 -3.43 -3.95
N GLU A 12 7.18 -3.96 -3.79
CA GLU A 12 8.34 -3.23 -3.30
C GLU A 12 8.67 -2.04 -4.21
N ASP A 13 8.67 -2.26 -5.54
CA ASP A 13 8.96 -1.21 -6.52
C ASP A 13 7.85 -0.15 -6.61
N ALA A 14 6.57 -0.57 -6.52
CA ALA A 14 5.43 0.32 -6.71
C ALA A 14 4.94 0.98 -5.41
N SER A 15 5.40 0.52 -4.24
CA SER A 15 4.86 0.81 -2.89
C SER A 15 3.40 0.35 -2.67
N VAL A 16 2.50 0.61 -3.63
CA VAL A 16 1.17 0.03 -3.74
C VAL A 16 1.01 -0.58 -5.12
N TYR A 17 0.63 -1.85 -5.18
CA TYR A 17 0.44 -2.57 -6.44
C TYR A 17 -1.00 -3.04 -6.61
N THR A 18 -1.64 -2.66 -7.71
CA THR A 18 -2.99 -3.12 -8.06
C THR A 18 -2.92 -4.38 -8.91
N THR A 19 -3.68 -5.40 -8.54
CA THR A 19 -3.83 -6.65 -9.30
C THR A 19 -5.26 -7.15 -9.25
N THR A 20 -5.55 -8.24 -9.97
CA THR A 20 -6.88 -8.88 -9.97
C THR A 20 -6.88 -10.16 -9.14
N MET A 21 -8.06 -10.56 -8.68
CA MET A 21 -8.25 -11.87 -8.06
C MET A 21 -7.90 -13.03 -9.01
N GLU A 22 -8.05 -12.87 -10.31
CA GLU A 22 -7.59 -13.85 -11.31
C GLU A 22 -6.08 -14.09 -11.21
N THR A 23 -5.30 -13.02 -11.05
CA THR A 23 -3.84 -13.11 -10.91
C THR A 23 -3.46 -13.86 -9.65
N LEU A 24 -4.09 -13.53 -8.52
CA LEU A 24 -3.85 -14.20 -7.24
C LEU A 24 -4.28 -15.67 -7.26
N LYS A 25 -5.41 -15.98 -7.92
CA LYS A 25 -5.88 -17.35 -8.16
C LYS A 25 -4.87 -18.17 -8.96
N GLY A 26 -4.28 -17.56 -9.99
CA GLY A 26 -3.27 -18.18 -10.84
C GLY A 26 -1.99 -18.53 -10.06
N ILE A 27 -1.52 -17.64 -9.20
CA ILE A 27 -0.35 -17.89 -8.34
C ILE A 27 -0.62 -19.03 -7.35
N GLN A 28 -1.82 -19.09 -6.77
CA GLN A 28 -2.24 -20.15 -5.85
C GLN A 28 -2.51 -21.49 -6.57
N ALA A 29 -2.52 -21.52 -7.90
CA ALA A 29 -2.95 -22.65 -8.73
C ALA A 29 -4.35 -23.20 -8.34
N ALA A 30 -5.25 -22.29 -7.95
CA ALA A 30 -6.58 -22.66 -7.46
C ALA A 30 -7.64 -22.65 -8.57
N GLY A 31 -8.63 -23.55 -8.48
CA GLY A 31 -9.75 -23.59 -9.41
C GLY A 31 -10.81 -22.51 -9.18
N ARG A 32 -11.48 -22.54 -8.01
CA ARG A 32 -12.59 -21.62 -7.66
C ARG A 32 -12.20 -20.71 -6.50
N LEU A 33 -12.60 -19.44 -6.55
CA LEU A 33 -12.41 -18.43 -5.48
C LEU A 33 -13.40 -18.59 -4.30
N GLY A 34 -13.57 -19.83 -3.84
CA GLY A 34 -14.33 -20.12 -2.63
C GLY A 34 -13.67 -19.53 -1.38
N ILE A 35 -14.41 -19.48 -0.27
CA ILE A 35 -13.94 -18.90 1.00
C ILE A 35 -12.58 -19.46 1.43
N HIS A 36 -12.38 -20.78 1.34
CA HIS A 36 -11.10 -21.41 1.72
C HIS A 36 -9.93 -21.01 0.83
N VAL A 37 -10.15 -20.85 -0.48
CA VAL A 37 -9.11 -20.41 -1.41
C VAL A 37 -8.75 -18.96 -1.14
N ARG A 38 -9.74 -18.07 -0.95
CA ARG A 38 -9.49 -16.67 -0.59
C ARG A 38 -8.74 -16.56 0.73
N SER A 39 -9.14 -17.29 1.76
CA SER A 39 -8.40 -17.32 3.02
C SER A 39 -6.99 -17.89 2.87
N ALA A 40 -6.77 -18.86 1.98
CA ALA A 40 -5.43 -19.39 1.69
C ALA A 40 -4.55 -18.33 1.00
N ILE A 41 -5.10 -17.61 0.02
CA ILE A 41 -4.42 -16.50 -0.66
C ILE A 41 -4.04 -15.40 0.35
N SER A 42 -4.98 -14.96 1.22
CA SER A 42 -4.68 -13.96 2.26
C SER A 42 -3.55 -14.41 3.19
N ARG A 43 -3.56 -15.67 3.63
CA ARG A 43 -2.47 -16.22 4.47
C ARG A 43 -1.14 -16.29 3.73
N ALA A 44 -1.15 -16.68 2.46
CA ALA A 44 0.06 -16.72 1.65
C ALA A 44 0.64 -15.31 1.46
N LEU A 45 -0.17 -14.32 1.10
CA LEU A 45 0.24 -12.91 1.03
C LEU A 45 0.88 -12.45 2.35
N ALA A 46 0.21 -12.69 3.48
CA ALA A 46 0.73 -12.32 4.80
C ALA A 46 2.07 -13.01 5.13
N SER A 47 2.23 -14.29 4.77
CA SER A 47 3.49 -15.03 4.97
C SER A 47 4.66 -14.47 4.17
N HIS A 48 4.36 -13.79 3.06
CA HIS A 48 5.34 -13.05 2.25
C HIS A 48 5.49 -11.57 2.64
N GLY A 49 4.88 -11.16 3.76
CA GLY A 49 4.92 -9.77 4.24
C GLY A 49 4.06 -8.82 3.41
N ILE A 50 3.04 -9.32 2.71
CA ILE A 50 2.14 -8.52 1.85
C ILE A 50 0.78 -8.39 2.54
N GLY A 51 0.34 -7.15 2.75
CA GLY A 51 -1.02 -6.80 3.12
C GLY A 51 -1.87 -6.54 1.88
N HIS A 52 -3.20 -6.59 2.03
CA HIS A 52 -4.11 -6.35 0.92
C HIS A 52 -5.37 -5.57 1.32
N LEU A 53 -5.93 -4.88 0.34
CA LEU A 53 -7.24 -4.24 0.37
C LEU A 53 -8.09 -4.74 -0.80
N PRO A 54 -9.37 -5.09 -0.59
CA PRO A 54 -10.12 -5.03 0.68
C PRO A 54 -9.66 -6.06 1.73
N PRO A 55 -10.02 -5.89 3.02
CA PRO A 55 -9.63 -6.82 4.10
C PRO A 55 -10.09 -8.26 3.89
N ASP A 56 -11.27 -8.42 3.29
CA ASP A 56 -11.75 -9.70 2.77
C ASP A 56 -11.60 -9.72 1.25
N LEU A 57 -10.78 -10.64 0.73
CA LEU A 57 -10.57 -10.75 -0.71
C LEU A 57 -11.91 -10.95 -1.45
N PRO A 58 -12.15 -10.27 -2.58
CA PRO A 58 -13.40 -10.40 -3.29
C PRO A 58 -13.57 -11.80 -3.94
N PRO A 59 -14.82 -12.27 -4.15
CA PRO A 59 -15.09 -13.57 -4.75
C PRO A 59 -15.04 -13.58 -6.29
N ASN A 60 -15.19 -12.42 -6.94
CA ASN A 60 -15.12 -12.30 -8.39
C ASN A 60 -13.66 -12.19 -8.84
N GLN A 61 -13.30 -12.87 -9.92
CA GLN A 61 -11.93 -12.92 -10.43
C GLN A 61 -11.48 -11.59 -11.06
N ASP A 62 -12.42 -10.81 -11.58
CA ASP A 62 -12.14 -9.52 -12.23
C ASP A 62 -12.00 -8.38 -11.20
N ASP A 63 -12.38 -8.63 -9.95
CA ASP A 63 -12.29 -7.62 -8.90
C ASP A 63 -10.82 -7.30 -8.56
N GLU A 64 -10.55 -6.01 -8.41
CA GLU A 64 -9.23 -5.49 -8.08
C GLU A 64 -8.89 -5.64 -6.59
N VAL A 65 -7.62 -5.91 -6.35
CA VAL A 65 -7.00 -5.99 -5.03
C VAL A 65 -5.77 -5.11 -5.02
N ARG A 66 -5.63 -4.28 -3.99
CA ARG A 66 -4.46 -3.43 -3.78
C ARG A 66 -3.56 -4.10 -2.78
N LEU A 67 -2.30 -4.24 -3.12
CA LEU A 67 -1.27 -4.90 -2.32
C LEU A 67 -0.27 -3.86 -1.85
N TYR A 68 0.23 -4.05 -0.63
CA TYR A 68 1.24 -3.21 -0.01
C TYR A 68 2.12 -4.06 0.90
N LEU A 69 3.35 -3.64 1.17
CA LEU A 69 4.22 -4.38 2.10
C LEU A 69 3.87 -4.04 3.55
N LEU A 70 3.78 -5.06 4.40
CA LEU A 70 3.63 -4.91 5.84
C LEU A 70 4.89 -4.29 6.46
N GLY A 71 4.71 -3.55 7.57
CA GLY A 71 5.82 -2.86 8.24
C GLY A 71 6.36 -1.64 7.50
N THR A 72 5.64 -1.16 6.46
CA THR A 72 5.96 0.07 5.74
C THR A 72 5.05 1.23 6.17
N PRO A 73 5.41 2.50 5.88
CA PRO A 73 4.56 3.64 6.19
C PRO A 73 3.14 3.54 5.60
N ILE A 74 3.00 2.94 4.41
CA ILE A 74 1.68 2.70 3.82
C ILE A 74 0.86 1.70 4.66
N ALA A 75 1.49 0.63 5.16
CA ALA A 75 0.80 -0.31 6.04
C ALA A 75 0.31 0.36 7.33
N ASP A 76 1.10 1.29 7.89
CA ASP A 76 0.70 2.06 9.08
C ASP A 76 -0.52 2.94 8.80
N VAL A 77 -0.56 3.59 7.63
CA VAL A 77 -1.72 4.39 7.21
C VAL A 77 -2.94 3.51 7.00
N VAL A 78 -2.80 2.40 6.28
CA VAL A 78 -3.91 1.45 6.06
C VAL A 78 -4.44 0.92 7.39
N SER A 79 -3.55 0.54 8.31
CA SER A 79 -3.91 0.08 9.66
C SER A 79 -4.67 1.15 10.43
N ALA A 80 -4.20 2.40 10.40
CA ALA A 80 -4.86 3.52 11.08
C ALA A 80 -6.29 3.78 10.55
N VAL A 81 -6.52 3.58 9.25
CA VAL A 81 -7.85 3.72 8.64
C VAL A 81 -8.77 2.55 9.04
N LEU A 82 -8.27 1.32 8.96
CA LEU A 82 -9.09 0.12 9.20
C LEU A 82 -9.33 -0.17 10.69
N SER A 83 -8.46 0.33 11.57
CA SER A 83 -8.49 0.09 13.01
C SER A 83 -8.25 1.41 13.75
N PRO A 84 -9.31 2.22 13.94
CA PRO A 84 -9.21 3.52 14.62
C PRO A 84 -8.60 3.40 16.01
N SER A 85 -7.65 4.27 16.31
CA SER A 85 -6.98 4.36 17.60
C SER A 85 -6.32 5.73 17.74
N GLU A 86 -6.05 6.19 18.97
CA GLU A 86 -5.40 7.49 19.18
C GLU A 86 -4.05 7.60 18.45
N ARG A 87 -3.28 6.50 18.44
CA ARG A 87 -2.03 6.40 17.69
C ARG A 87 -2.28 6.46 16.18
N GLY A 88 -3.28 5.74 15.69
CA GLY A 88 -3.69 5.79 14.28
C GLY A 88 -4.10 7.20 13.85
N ASP A 89 -4.88 7.90 14.67
CA ASP A 89 -5.32 9.26 14.40
C ASP A 89 -4.16 10.25 14.33
N ALA A 90 -3.12 10.04 15.14
CA ALA A 90 -1.87 10.81 15.05
C ALA A 90 -1.15 10.56 13.73
N THR A 91 -1.05 9.30 13.29
CA THR A 91 -0.49 8.94 11.97
C THR A 91 -1.30 9.58 10.84
N LEU A 92 -2.63 9.51 10.87
CA LEU A 92 -3.50 10.11 9.84
C LEU A 92 -3.35 11.64 9.80
N ARG A 93 -3.29 12.31 10.96
CA ARG A 93 -3.01 13.76 11.02
C ARG A 93 -1.63 14.11 10.48
N SER A 94 -0.62 13.31 10.80
CA SER A 94 0.73 13.51 10.28
C SER A 94 0.72 13.47 8.75
N VAL A 95 0.13 12.44 8.15
CA VAL A 95 0.01 12.30 6.69
C VAL A 95 -0.77 13.47 6.08
N ALA A 96 -1.89 13.87 6.69
CA ALA A 96 -2.67 15.01 6.22
C ALA A 96 -1.90 16.34 6.30
N SER A 97 -0.97 16.48 7.25
CA SER A 97 -0.16 17.70 7.43
C SER A 97 1.10 17.76 6.54
N SER A 98 1.61 16.61 6.09
CA SER A 98 2.88 16.49 5.37
C SER A 98 2.88 17.06 3.94
N ASP A 99 1.73 17.46 3.37
CA ASP A 99 1.67 17.96 1.99
C ASP A 99 1.78 19.51 1.86
N ALA A 100 1.49 20.27 2.92
CA ALA A 100 1.39 21.74 2.83
C ALA A 100 2.67 22.46 3.30
N GLN A 101 3.34 21.98 4.34
CA GLN A 101 4.45 22.72 4.94
C GLN A 101 5.81 22.48 4.26
N GLU A 102 6.07 21.28 3.77
CA GLU A 102 7.36 20.95 3.11
C GLU A 102 7.50 21.62 1.74
N LYS A 103 6.42 21.67 0.96
CA LYS A 103 6.41 22.40 -0.33
C LYS A 103 6.54 23.91 -0.12
N LEU A 104 5.92 24.47 0.94
CA LEU A 104 6.06 25.89 1.28
C LEU A 104 7.48 26.26 1.73
N VAL A 105 8.19 25.36 2.40
CA VAL A 105 9.60 25.57 2.77
C VAL A 105 10.50 25.50 1.54
N GLN A 106 10.33 24.51 0.65
CA GLN A 106 11.09 24.47 -0.61
C GLN A 106 10.85 25.71 -1.48
N ILE A 107 9.61 26.19 -1.59
CA ILE A 107 9.28 27.42 -2.33
C ILE A 107 9.92 28.65 -1.67
N ARG A 108 9.88 28.74 -0.33
CA ARG A 108 10.52 29.84 0.41
C ARG A 108 12.02 29.86 0.18
N ASP A 109 12.68 28.71 0.24
CA ASP A 109 14.14 28.64 0.15
C ASP A 109 14.64 28.94 -1.28
N ILE A 110 13.86 28.60 -2.31
CA ILE A 110 14.13 29.00 -3.70
C ILE A 110 13.94 30.52 -3.90
N VAL A 111 12.89 31.11 -3.31
CA VAL A 111 12.58 32.55 -3.44
C VAL A 111 13.52 33.43 -2.60
N CYS A 112 13.91 32.98 -1.41
CA CYS A 112 14.78 33.73 -0.50
C CYS A 112 16.28 33.45 -0.72
N GLY A 113 16.65 32.36 -1.39
CA GLY A 113 18.04 32.01 -1.69
C GLY A 113 18.63 32.64 -2.96
N SER A 114 17.81 33.20 -3.85
CA SER A 114 18.26 33.73 -5.16
C SER A 114 18.41 35.25 -5.23
N SER A 115 18.34 35.98 -4.12
CA SER A 115 18.47 37.45 -4.10
C SER A 115 19.63 37.98 -3.26
N ALA A 116 20.59 37.11 -2.90
CA ALA A 116 21.76 37.49 -2.09
C ALA A 116 23.10 37.44 -2.84
N ASP A 117 23.11 37.35 -4.18
CA ASP A 117 24.33 37.52 -4.98
C ASP A 117 24.09 38.58 -6.08
N GLY A 118 24.74 39.74 -5.92
CA GLY A 118 24.78 40.78 -6.94
C GLY A 118 24.92 42.20 -6.40
N ILE A 119 26.02 42.47 -5.69
CA ILE A 119 26.66 43.80 -5.67
C ILE A 119 27.40 43.96 -7.00
#